data_AF-A0A957C5I3-F1
#
_entry.id   AF-A0A957C5I3-F1
#
_cell.length_a   1.000
_cell.length_b   1.000
_cell.length_c   1.000
_cell.angle_alpha   90.00
_cell.angle_beta   90.00
_cell.angle_gamma   90.00
#
_symmetry.space_group_name_H-M   'P 1'
#
loop_
_entity.id
_entity.type
_entity.pdbx_description
1 polymer ?
#
loop_
_entity_poly.entity_id
_entity_poly.type
_entity_poly.pdbx_seq_one_letter_code
_entity_poly.pdbx_strand_id
1 'polypeptide(L)'
;MLDRYQVLSVLVTNTLLLVILLNLILGLYYSVRLASGAAEHGETDTPDPILKYGYETLQLAYPGWTEDDLSALLGEVWGRRFQCAPFVHFREIPVDGTYLHVDEAGFRWNAEAPPWPPVEDALTIFVFGGSTTFGYGLPDYQTIPAAMQEALQQTSEGQAIHVYNFGQGAYYSALEVTFFQELLRAGHVPDVVIFIDGLNDMGNRIE
;
A
#
# COMPACT_ATOMS: atom_id res chain seq x y z
N MET A 1 58.03 16.29 19.92
CA MET A 1 56.96 16.47 18.92
C MET A 1 56.52 15.08 18.50
N LEU A 2 55.26 14.69 18.68
CA LEU A 2 54.78 13.43 18.09
C LEU A 2 54.92 13.52 16.56
N ASP A 3 55.28 12.41 15.94
CA ASP A 3 55.30 12.31 14.48
C ASP A 3 53.87 12.51 13.96
N ARG A 4 53.72 13.22 12.83
CA ARG A 4 52.42 13.48 12.21
C ARG A 4 51.68 12.17 11.90
N TYR A 5 52.42 11.11 11.61
CA TYR A 5 51.88 9.76 11.44
C TYR A 5 51.26 9.18 12.71
N GLN A 6 51.87 9.41 13.87
CA GLN A 6 51.34 8.93 15.16
C GLN A 6 50.05 9.66 15.55
N VAL A 7 49.99 10.97 15.29
CA VAL A 7 48.77 11.75 15.54
C VAL A 7 47.63 11.28 14.62
N LEU A 8 47.92 11.06 13.34
CA LEU A 8 46.93 10.58 12.37
C LEU A 8 46.46 9.16 12.71
N SER A 9 47.35 8.25 13.07
CA SER A 9 46.98 6.88 13.42
C SER A 9 46.08 6.84 14.66
N VAL A 10 46.41 7.61 15.71
CA VAL A 10 45.58 7.69 16.92
C VAL A 10 44.20 8.25 16.60
N LEU A 11 44.12 9.29 15.77
CA LEU A 11 42.85 9.89 15.40
C LEU A 11 41.98 8.91 14.60
N VAL A 12 42.55 8.27 13.57
CA VAL A 12 41.82 7.29 12.73
C VAL A 12 41.38 6.09 13.56
N THR A 13 42.26 5.51 14.38
CA THR A 13 41.92 4.36 15.22
C THR A 13 40.81 4.72 16.22
N ASN A 14 40.89 5.89 16.87
CA ASN A 14 39.86 6.32 17.81
C ASN A 14 38.52 6.60 17.12
N THR A 15 38.52 7.19 15.92
CA THR A 15 37.30 7.40 15.15
C THR A 15 36.67 6.07 14.74
N LEU A 16 37.45 5.10 14.27
CA LEU A 16 36.95 3.77 13.92
C LEU A 16 36.39 3.03 15.15
N LEU A 17 37.10 3.08 16.27
CA LEU A 17 36.63 2.49 17.53
C LEU A 17 35.33 3.14 18.01
N LEU A 18 35.21 4.47 17.90
CA LEU A 18 34.00 5.19 18.25
C LEU A 18 32.83 4.79 17.35
N VAL A 19 33.04 4.69 16.04
CA VAL A 19 32.00 4.27 15.08
C VAL A 19 31.55 2.84 15.38
N ILE A 20 32.48 1.92 15.63
CA ILE A 20 32.15 0.52 15.99
C ILE A 20 31.36 0.49 17.30
N LEU A 21 31.83 1.19 18.34
CA LEU A 21 31.17 1.23 19.63
C LEU A 21 29.75 1.80 19.51
N LEU A 22 29.58 2.90 18.76
CA LEU A 22 28.28 3.52 18.55
C LEU A 22 27.32 2.59 17.80
N ASN A 23 27.81 1.87 16.78
CA ASN A 23 27.00 0.88 16.07
C ASN A 23 26.63 -0.31 16.96
N LEU A 24 27.52 -0.76 17.85
CA LEU A 24 27.21 -1.82 18.82
C LEU A 24 26.18 -1.35 19.85
N ILE A 25 26.32 -0.13 20.38
CA ILE A 25 25.36 0.45 21.32
C ILE A 25 24.00 0.63 20.66
N LEU A 26 23.96 1.19 19.44
CA LEU A 26 22.72 1.34 18.68
C LEU A 26 22.12 -0.02 18.34
N GLY A 27 22.93 -0.98 17.88
CA GLY A 27 22.49 -2.34 17.58
C GLY A 27 21.86 -3.02 18.79
N LEU A 28 22.48 -2.91 19.97
CA LEU A 28 21.95 -3.44 21.21
C LEU A 28 20.69 -2.70 21.66
N TYR A 29 20.69 -1.37 21.59
CA TYR A 29 19.53 -0.54 21.92
C TYR A 29 18.34 -0.91 21.04
N TYR A 30 18.52 -1.00 19.72
CA TYR A 30 17.46 -1.40 18.80
C TYR A 30 17.10 -2.87 18.97
N SER A 31 18.02 -3.80 19.26
CA SER A 31 17.65 -5.20 19.51
C SER A 31 16.80 -5.35 20.77
N VAL A 32 17.14 -4.62 21.84
CA VAL A 32 16.35 -4.62 23.08
C VAL A 32 15.02 -3.91 22.85
N ARG A 33 15.01 -2.76 22.17
CA ARG A 33 13.79 -1.99 21.87
C ARG A 33 12.88 -2.73 20.88
N LEU A 34 13.42 -3.47 19.93
CA LEU A 34 12.64 -4.32 19.02
C LEU A 34 12.10 -5.55 19.75
N ALA A 35 12.88 -6.16 20.66
CA ALA A 35 12.40 -7.27 21.47
C ALA A 35 11.34 -6.84 22.51
N SER A 36 11.51 -5.66 23.14
CA SER A 36 10.53 -5.10 24.07
C SER A 36 9.34 -4.48 23.35
N GLY A 37 9.58 -3.84 22.20
CA GLY A 37 8.56 -3.26 21.34
C GLY A 37 7.70 -4.32 20.67
N ALA A 38 8.26 -5.47 20.29
CA ALA A 38 7.48 -6.64 19.84
C ALA A 38 6.72 -7.33 21.00
N ALA A 39 7.12 -7.09 22.26
CA ALA A 39 6.40 -7.55 23.44
C ALA A 39 5.33 -6.57 23.93
N GLU A 40 5.50 -5.25 23.69
CA GLU A 40 4.51 -4.21 24.01
C GLU A 40 3.51 -3.95 22.87
N HIS A 41 3.97 -3.97 21.62
CA HIS A 41 3.13 -4.08 20.43
C HIS A 41 3.04 -5.57 20.13
N GLY A 42 2.08 -6.24 20.78
CA GLY A 42 1.69 -7.59 20.37
C GLY A 42 1.36 -7.61 18.88
N GLU A 43 1.21 -8.82 18.32
CA GLU A 43 0.76 -9.11 16.95
C GLU A 43 -0.56 -8.40 16.51
N THR A 44 -1.09 -7.45 17.29
CA THR A 44 -2.44 -6.89 17.27
C THR A 44 -2.48 -5.36 17.12
N ASP A 45 -1.43 -4.70 16.63
CA ASP A 45 -1.48 -3.23 16.41
C ASP A 45 -2.11 -2.85 15.05
N THR A 46 -2.55 -3.85 14.27
CA THR A 46 -3.51 -3.64 13.18
C THR A 46 -4.85 -3.26 13.81
N PRO A 47 -5.42 -2.09 13.49
CA PRO A 47 -6.73 -1.71 14.00
C PRO A 47 -7.79 -2.71 13.49
N ASP A 48 -8.11 -3.71 14.31
CA ASP A 48 -9.15 -4.68 14.02
C ASP A 48 -10.52 -4.01 14.25
N PRO A 49 -11.29 -3.74 13.18
CA PRO A 49 -12.58 -3.07 13.33
C PRO A 49 -13.58 -3.92 14.10
N ILE A 50 -13.48 -5.26 14.06
CA ILE A 50 -14.37 -6.17 14.77
C ILE A 50 -14.13 -6.06 16.27
N LEU A 51 -12.87 -6.09 16.72
CA LEU A 51 -12.54 -5.87 18.13
C LEU A 51 -12.93 -4.47 18.62
N LYS A 52 -12.83 -3.45 17.74
CA LYS A 52 -13.13 -2.07 18.09
C LYS A 52 -14.63 -1.75 18.16
N TYR A 53 -15.42 -2.25 17.21
CA TYR A 53 -16.81 -1.84 17.02
C TYR A 53 -17.84 -2.95 17.31
N GLY A 54 -17.42 -4.22 17.25
CA GLY A 54 -18.30 -5.39 17.37
C GLY A 54 -19.16 -5.65 16.13
N TYR A 55 -19.63 -6.89 15.98
CA TYR A 55 -20.44 -7.31 14.83
C TYR A 55 -21.76 -6.56 14.69
N GLU A 56 -22.49 -6.34 15.79
CA GLU A 56 -23.79 -5.66 15.78
C GLU A 56 -23.69 -4.27 15.13
N THR A 57 -22.66 -3.49 15.50
CA THR A 57 -22.42 -2.17 14.91
C THR A 57 -22.00 -2.27 13.46
N LEU A 58 -21.08 -3.18 13.14
CA LEU A 58 -20.56 -3.31 11.78
C LEU A 58 -21.64 -3.78 10.80
N GLN A 59 -22.52 -4.69 11.19
CA GLN A 59 -23.62 -5.16 10.34
C GLN A 59 -24.60 -4.05 9.90
N LEU A 60 -24.64 -2.92 10.62
CA LEU A 60 -25.38 -1.73 10.15
C LEU A 60 -24.73 -1.10 8.90
N ALA A 61 -23.39 -1.16 8.80
CA ALA A 61 -22.62 -0.70 7.65
C ALA A 61 -22.47 -1.78 6.56
N TYR A 62 -22.56 -3.05 6.94
CA TYR A 62 -22.46 -4.22 6.05
C TYR A 62 -23.79 -5.02 6.03
N PRO A 63 -24.89 -4.42 5.53
CA PRO A 63 -26.18 -5.09 5.55
C PRO A 63 -26.15 -6.37 4.71
N GLY A 64 -26.59 -7.48 5.30
CA GLY A 64 -26.67 -8.79 4.65
C GLY A 64 -25.39 -9.64 4.72
N TRP A 65 -24.31 -9.14 5.32
CA TRP A 65 -23.09 -9.91 5.56
C TRP A 65 -23.22 -10.77 6.82
N THR A 66 -22.75 -12.02 6.74
CA THR A 66 -22.62 -12.87 7.93
C THR A 66 -21.42 -12.45 8.76
N GLU A 67 -21.36 -12.85 10.04
CA GLU A 67 -20.19 -12.58 10.89
C GLU A 67 -18.92 -13.24 10.32
N ASP A 68 -19.04 -14.44 9.75
CA ASP A 68 -17.94 -15.17 9.13
C ASP A 68 -17.40 -14.43 7.89
N ASP A 69 -18.29 -14.01 6.99
CA ASP A 69 -17.91 -13.27 5.77
C ASP A 69 -17.27 -11.93 6.11
N LEU A 70 -17.83 -11.22 7.11
CA LEU A 70 -17.30 -9.95 7.57
C LEU A 70 -15.92 -10.11 8.23
N SER A 71 -15.73 -11.20 8.97
CA SER A 71 -14.43 -11.55 9.55
C SER A 71 -13.38 -11.82 8.49
N ALA A 72 -13.74 -12.57 7.45
CA ALA A 72 -12.87 -12.84 6.32
C ALA A 72 -12.50 -11.54 5.60
N LEU A 73 -13.49 -10.72 5.21
CA LEU A 73 -13.24 -9.43 4.54
C LEU A 73 -12.36 -8.49 5.37
N LEU A 74 -12.74 -8.23 6.63
CA LEU A 74 -12.02 -7.26 7.46
C LEU A 74 -10.65 -7.80 7.90
N GLY A 75 -10.52 -9.11 8.13
CA GLY A 75 -9.24 -9.75 8.39
C GLY A 75 -8.31 -9.65 7.18
N GLU A 76 -8.82 -9.92 5.98
CA GLU A 76 -8.09 -9.73 4.72
C GLU A 76 -7.68 -8.27 4.54
N VAL A 77 -8.55 -7.30 4.84
CA VAL A 77 -8.28 -5.86 4.67
C VAL A 77 -7.25 -5.33 5.66
N TRP A 78 -7.52 -5.52 6.96
CA TRP A 78 -6.82 -4.84 8.03
C TRP A 78 -5.67 -5.66 8.61
N GLY A 79 -5.64 -6.97 8.38
CA GLY A 79 -4.55 -7.86 8.80
C GLY A 79 -3.30 -7.75 7.93
N ARG A 80 -3.34 -6.98 6.84
CA ARG A 80 -2.22 -6.84 5.90
C ARG A 80 -1.17 -5.88 6.40
N ARG A 81 0.05 -6.10 5.91
CA ARG A 81 1.17 -5.18 6.06
C ARG A 81 1.53 -4.61 4.69
N PHE A 82 1.98 -3.37 4.69
CA PHE A 82 2.57 -2.77 3.50
C PHE A 82 3.97 -3.34 3.25
N GLN A 83 4.34 -3.50 1.99
CA GLN A 83 5.72 -3.78 1.59
C GLN A 83 6.47 -2.48 1.32
N CYS A 84 7.77 -2.44 1.62
CA CYS A 84 8.60 -1.30 1.25
C CYS A 84 8.80 -1.27 -0.27
N ALA A 85 8.67 -0.09 -0.86
CA ALA A 85 8.82 0.12 -2.30
C ALA A 85 9.75 1.32 -2.56
N PRO A 86 10.71 1.22 -3.50
CA PRO A 86 11.53 2.36 -3.91
C PRO A 86 10.67 3.53 -4.39
N PHE A 87 11.11 4.77 -4.14
CA PHE A 87 10.52 6.04 -4.59
C PHE A 87 9.12 6.38 -4.09
N VAL A 88 8.27 5.39 -3.80
CA VAL A 88 6.93 5.58 -3.25
C VAL A 88 6.82 5.15 -1.78
N HIS A 89 7.96 4.84 -1.15
CA HIS A 89 8.15 4.39 0.23
C HIS A 89 7.56 3.00 0.55
N PHE A 90 6.30 2.76 0.21
CA PHE A 90 5.60 1.51 0.46
C PHE A 90 4.51 1.24 -0.58
N ARG A 91 4.04 -0.02 -0.66
CA ARG A 91 2.90 -0.44 -1.47
C ARG A 91 2.04 -1.46 -0.73
N GLU A 92 0.80 -1.61 -1.17
CA GLU A 92 0.00 -2.80 -0.91
C GLU A 92 0.78 -4.05 -1.32
N ILE A 93 0.65 -5.11 -0.53
CA ILE A 93 1.21 -6.42 -0.86
C ILE A 93 0.27 -7.17 -1.79
N PRO A 94 0.77 -8.14 -2.58
CA PRO A 94 -0.09 -9.07 -3.28
C PRO A 94 -0.94 -9.86 -2.29
N VAL A 95 -2.21 -10.06 -2.62
CA VAL A 95 -3.19 -10.77 -1.80
C VAL A 95 -4.03 -11.63 -2.72
N ASP A 96 -4.26 -12.88 -2.31
CA ASP A 96 -5.18 -13.81 -2.96
C ASP A 96 -6.16 -14.29 -1.88
N GLY A 97 -7.17 -13.46 -1.62
CA GLY A 97 -8.15 -13.63 -0.56
C GLY A 97 -9.50 -14.15 -1.05
N THR A 98 -10.52 -14.11 -0.20
CA THR A 98 -11.90 -14.41 -0.58
C THR A 98 -12.59 -13.19 -1.15
N TYR A 99 -12.37 -12.03 -0.53
CA TYR A 99 -13.05 -10.77 -0.86
C TYR A 99 -12.10 -9.70 -1.38
N LEU A 100 -10.80 -9.87 -1.14
CA LEU A 100 -9.81 -8.95 -1.62
C LEU A 100 -8.65 -9.64 -2.34
N HIS A 101 -8.39 -9.17 -3.55
CA HIS A 101 -7.26 -9.57 -4.36
C HIS A 101 -6.43 -8.35 -4.77
N VAL A 102 -5.12 -8.44 -4.57
CA VAL A 102 -4.14 -7.47 -5.05
C VAL A 102 -3.13 -8.22 -5.90
N ASP A 103 -2.98 -7.77 -7.14
CA ASP A 103 -2.06 -8.35 -8.10
C ASP A 103 -0.61 -8.03 -7.74
N GLU A 104 0.34 -8.85 -8.21
CA GLU A 104 1.78 -8.59 -8.09
C GLU A 104 2.20 -7.26 -8.75
N ALA A 105 1.46 -6.81 -9.75
CA ALA A 105 1.62 -5.51 -10.39
C ALA A 105 1.23 -4.32 -9.50
N GLY A 106 0.60 -4.56 -8.34
CA GLY A 106 0.25 -3.54 -7.37
C GLY A 106 -1.10 -2.85 -7.60
N PHE A 107 -1.97 -3.41 -8.45
CA PHE A 107 -3.38 -3.00 -8.53
C PHE A 107 -4.27 -3.99 -7.78
N ARG A 108 -5.35 -3.47 -7.22
CA ARG A 108 -6.45 -4.26 -6.66
C ARG A 108 -7.38 -4.71 -7.78
N TRP A 109 -7.88 -5.93 -7.71
CA TRP A 109 -8.89 -6.42 -8.65
C TRP A 109 -10.22 -5.69 -8.48
N ASN A 110 -11.07 -5.79 -9.50
CA ASN A 110 -12.49 -5.47 -9.41
C ASN A 110 -13.27 -6.79 -9.20
N ALA A 111 -14.52 -6.88 -9.65
CA ALA A 111 -15.30 -8.13 -9.61
C ALA A 111 -14.59 -9.31 -10.29
N GLU A 112 -13.78 -9.04 -11.31
CA GLU A 112 -12.97 -10.03 -12.02
C GLU A 112 -11.54 -9.52 -12.20
N ALA A 113 -10.59 -10.45 -12.31
CA ALA A 113 -9.20 -10.15 -12.62
C ALA A 113 -9.07 -9.58 -14.05
N PRO A 114 -8.56 -8.35 -14.24
CA PRO A 114 -8.24 -7.86 -15.57
C PRO A 114 -6.97 -8.56 -16.10
N PRO A 115 -6.77 -8.63 -17.42
CA PRO A 115 -5.52 -9.13 -17.97
C PRO A 115 -4.36 -8.21 -17.57
N TRP A 116 -3.20 -8.80 -17.27
CA TRP A 116 -1.96 -8.06 -17.03
C TRP A 116 -0.78 -8.71 -17.76
N PRO A 117 0.06 -7.96 -18.50
CA PRO A 117 -0.05 -6.52 -18.82
C PRO A 117 -1.33 -6.13 -19.57
N PRO A 118 -1.70 -4.83 -19.64
CA PRO A 118 -2.88 -4.40 -20.39
C PRO A 118 -2.81 -4.82 -21.86
N VAL A 119 -3.94 -5.25 -22.41
CA VAL A 119 -4.04 -5.72 -23.80
C VAL A 119 -4.27 -4.55 -24.76
N GLU A 120 -3.67 -4.61 -25.95
CA GLU A 120 -3.71 -3.50 -26.93
C GLU A 120 -5.12 -3.25 -27.52
N ASP A 121 -6.00 -4.26 -27.54
CA ASP A 121 -7.34 -4.18 -28.15
C ASP A 121 -8.46 -3.80 -27.15
N ALA A 122 -8.12 -3.32 -25.95
CA ALA A 122 -9.07 -2.87 -24.94
C ALA A 122 -8.79 -1.44 -24.48
N LEU A 123 -9.84 -0.69 -24.15
CA LEU A 123 -9.70 0.59 -23.47
C LEU A 123 -9.16 0.35 -22.07
N THR A 124 -7.93 0.80 -21.82
CA THR A 124 -7.23 0.64 -20.56
C THR A 124 -7.32 1.92 -19.73
N ILE A 125 -7.92 1.82 -18.55
CA ILE A 125 -8.09 2.94 -17.62
C ILE A 125 -7.35 2.65 -16.33
N PHE A 126 -6.39 3.49 -15.96
CA PHE A 126 -5.72 3.41 -14.68
C PHE A 126 -6.34 4.41 -13.70
N VAL A 127 -6.69 3.95 -12.50
CA VAL A 127 -7.25 4.79 -11.44
C VAL A 127 -6.30 4.79 -10.25
N PHE A 128 -5.82 5.97 -9.86
CA PHE A 128 -4.94 6.20 -8.73
C PHE A 128 -5.66 6.95 -7.61
N GLY A 129 -5.15 6.81 -6.39
CA GLY A 129 -5.63 7.54 -5.23
C GLY A 129 -5.20 6.91 -3.91
N GLY A 130 -5.69 7.48 -2.81
CA GLY A 130 -5.50 6.97 -1.46
C GLY A 130 -6.35 5.74 -1.10
N SER A 131 -6.55 5.56 0.21
CA SER A 131 -7.37 4.47 0.79
C SER A 131 -8.82 4.45 0.33
N THR A 132 -9.38 5.61 -0.06
CA THR A 132 -10.72 5.75 -0.62
C THR A 132 -10.85 5.12 -2.01
N THR A 133 -9.79 5.19 -2.81
CA THR A 133 -9.72 4.58 -4.15
C THR A 133 -9.46 3.09 -4.04
N PHE A 134 -8.52 2.70 -3.17
CA PHE A 134 -8.26 1.30 -2.87
C PHE A 134 -9.54 0.61 -2.34
N GLY A 135 -10.34 1.32 -1.54
CA GLY A 135 -11.61 0.80 -1.00
C GLY A 135 -11.43 -0.02 0.27
N TYR A 136 -10.72 0.53 1.26
CA TYR A 136 -10.53 -0.14 2.56
C TYR A 136 -11.87 -0.49 3.21
N GLY A 137 -12.03 -1.78 3.53
CA GLY A 137 -13.23 -2.34 4.15
C GLY A 137 -14.28 -2.81 3.15
N LEU A 138 -14.05 -2.65 1.84
CA LEU A 138 -14.96 -3.13 0.80
C LEU A 138 -14.39 -4.40 0.13
N PRO A 139 -15.23 -5.31 -0.38
CA PRO A 139 -14.80 -6.36 -1.29
C PRO A 139 -14.49 -5.78 -2.70
N ASP A 140 -13.80 -6.55 -3.53
CA ASP A 140 -13.27 -6.06 -4.82
C ASP A 140 -14.34 -5.48 -5.75
N TYR A 141 -15.53 -6.07 -5.74
CA TYR A 141 -16.66 -5.67 -6.58
C TYR A 141 -17.41 -4.42 -6.08
N GLN A 142 -17.03 -3.81 -4.94
CA GLN A 142 -17.71 -2.63 -4.37
C GLN A 142 -16.87 -1.35 -4.37
N THR A 143 -15.67 -1.39 -4.94
CA THR A 143 -14.80 -0.20 -5.02
C THR A 143 -15.29 0.79 -6.09
N ILE A 144 -14.84 2.05 -6.01
CA ILE A 144 -15.17 3.07 -7.04
C ILE A 144 -14.69 2.61 -8.44
N PRO A 145 -13.45 2.10 -8.62
CA PRO A 145 -13.03 1.57 -9.92
C PRO A 145 -13.84 0.36 -10.40
N ALA A 146 -14.32 -0.51 -9.50
CA ALA A 146 -15.19 -1.62 -9.88
C ALA A 146 -16.54 -1.16 -10.41
N ALA A 147 -17.19 -0.21 -9.72
CA ALA A 147 -18.43 0.39 -10.19
C ALA A 147 -18.25 1.14 -11.53
N MET A 148 -17.10 1.78 -11.72
CA MET A 148 -16.73 2.42 -12.98
C MET A 148 -16.59 1.40 -14.11
N GLN A 149 -15.91 0.28 -13.86
CA GLN A 149 -15.78 -0.79 -14.86
C GLN A 149 -17.14 -1.32 -15.29
N GLU A 150 -18.02 -1.63 -14.33
CA GLU A 150 -19.37 -2.12 -14.60
C GLU A 150 -20.17 -1.12 -15.44
N ALA A 151 -20.20 0.15 -15.04
CA ALA A 151 -20.94 1.19 -15.74
C ALA A 151 -20.43 1.43 -17.17
N LEU A 152 -19.11 1.39 -17.38
CA LEU A 152 -18.52 1.54 -18.70
C LEU A 152 -18.82 0.34 -19.59
N GLN A 153 -18.70 -0.89 -19.05
CA GLN A 153 -19.00 -2.12 -19.79
C GLN A 153 -20.47 -2.19 -20.25
N GLN A 154 -21.41 -1.68 -19.44
CA GLN A 154 -22.83 -1.59 -19.81
C GLN A 154 -23.12 -0.62 -20.96
N THR A 155 -22.24 0.36 -21.19
CA THR A 155 -22.44 1.41 -22.21
C THR A 155 -21.55 1.25 -23.43
N SER A 156 -20.50 0.45 -23.35
CA SER A 156 -19.64 0.12 -24.47
C SER A 156 -20.28 -0.94 -25.38
N GLU A 157 -20.55 -0.58 -26.64
CA GLU A 157 -21.13 -1.47 -27.67
C GLU A 157 -20.13 -2.55 -28.15
N GLY A 158 -19.66 -3.42 -27.24
CA GLY A 158 -18.73 -4.52 -27.54
C GLY A 158 -17.24 -4.16 -27.51
N GLN A 159 -16.89 -2.92 -27.16
CA GLN A 159 -15.50 -2.55 -26.86
C GLN A 159 -15.10 -3.13 -25.50
N ALA A 160 -13.97 -3.85 -25.44
CA ALA A 160 -13.41 -4.32 -24.18
C ALA A 160 -12.89 -3.11 -23.37
N ILE A 161 -13.24 -3.05 -22.08
CA ILE A 161 -12.79 -1.99 -21.16
C ILE A 161 -12.26 -2.66 -19.90
N HIS A 162 -11.05 -2.26 -19.49
CA HIS A 162 -10.40 -2.71 -18.27
C HIS A 162 -10.03 -1.51 -17.40
N VAL A 163 -10.53 -1.51 -16.16
CA VAL A 163 -10.23 -0.47 -15.17
C VAL A 163 -9.33 -1.07 -14.11
N TYR A 164 -8.15 -0.49 -13.90
CA TYR A 164 -7.16 -0.96 -12.94
C TYR A 164 -7.15 -0.05 -11.71
N ASN A 165 -7.41 -0.62 -10.53
CA ASN A 165 -7.40 0.11 -9.26
C ASN A 165 -5.99 0.13 -8.66
N PHE A 166 -5.22 1.16 -8.97
CA PHE A 166 -3.90 1.42 -8.36
C PHE A 166 -3.99 2.27 -7.09
N GLY A 167 -5.14 2.26 -6.41
CA GLY A 167 -5.27 2.90 -5.10
C GLY A 167 -4.27 2.32 -4.10
N GLN A 168 -3.76 3.14 -3.19
CA GLN A 168 -2.81 2.74 -2.16
C GLN A 168 -3.13 3.45 -0.84
N GLY A 169 -3.02 2.75 0.29
CA GLY A 169 -3.21 3.37 1.60
C GLY A 169 -2.34 4.63 1.78
N ALA A 170 -2.92 5.74 2.26
CA ALA A 170 -2.23 6.99 2.59
C ALA A 170 -1.42 7.68 1.45
N TYR A 171 -1.55 7.24 0.20
CA TYR A 171 -0.94 7.95 -0.93
C TYR A 171 -1.56 9.34 -1.12
N TYR A 172 -0.71 10.29 -1.49
CA TYR A 172 -1.05 11.66 -1.87
C TYR A 172 -0.47 11.94 -3.26
N SER A 173 -0.84 13.05 -3.90
CA SER A 173 -0.57 13.34 -5.31
C SER A 173 0.87 13.02 -5.78
N ALA A 174 1.90 13.33 -4.98
CA ALA A 174 3.29 13.08 -5.41
C ALA A 174 3.61 11.58 -5.52
N LEU A 175 3.12 10.75 -4.59
CA LEU A 175 3.34 9.30 -4.61
C LEU A 175 2.53 8.65 -5.74
N GLU A 176 1.31 9.13 -5.99
CA GLU A 176 0.46 8.67 -7.08
C GLU A 176 1.10 8.94 -8.45
N VAL A 177 1.58 10.17 -8.67
CA VAL A 177 2.29 10.54 -9.91
C VAL A 177 3.59 9.74 -10.06
N THR A 178 4.32 9.52 -8.96
CA THR A 178 5.55 8.72 -8.99
C THR A 178 5.24 7.28 -9.38
N PHE A 179 4.19 6.67 -8.81
CA PHE A 179 3.78 5.31 -9.16
C PHE A 179 3.34 5.22 -10.62
N PHE A 180 2.55 6.18 -11.10
CA PHE A 180 2.17 6.26 -12.51
C PHE A 180 3.40 6.34 -13.44
N GLN A 181 4.38 7.17 -13.11
CA GLN A 181 5.62 7.28 -13.90
C GLN A 181 6.42 5.97 -13.92
N GLU A 182 6.43 5.20 -12.84
CA GLU A 182 7.06 3.88 -12.82
C GLU A 182 6.38 2.91 -13.78
N LEU A 183 5.04 2.88 -13.81
CA LEU A 183 4.27 2.05 -14.74
C LEU A 183 4.56 2.43 -16.20
N LEU A 184 4.58 3.74 -16.51
CA LEU A 184 4.94 4.22 -17.85
C LEU A 184 6.35 3.80 -18.25
N ARG A 185 7.33 3.89 -17.34
CA ARG A 185 8.71 3.48 -17.60
C ARG A 185 8.86 1.98 -17.82
N ALA A 186 7.98 1.18 -17.20
CA ALA A 186 7.90 -0.26 -17.43
C ALA A 186 7.17 -0.63 -18.74
N GLY A 187 6.63 0.35 -19.46
CA GLY A 187 5.91 0.13 -20.72
C GLY A 187 4.41 -0.10 -20.56
N HIS A 188 3.87 0.06 -19.35
CA HIS A 188 2.44 -0.03 -19.08
C HIS A 188 1.79 1.33 -19.29
N VAL A 189 1.27 1.57 -20.49
CA VAL A 189 0.69 2.85 -20.90
C VAL A 189 -0.83 2.70 -21.00
N PRO A 190 -1.62 3.40 -20.16
CA PRO A 190 -3.08 3.39 -20.27
C PRO A 190 -3.56 4.39 -21.34
N ASP A 191 -4.80 4.20 -21.82
CA ASP A 191 -5.48 5.19 -22.66
C ASP A 191 -6.01 6.37 -21.83
N VAL A 192 -6.45 6.08 -20.61
CA VAL A 192 -7.00 7.08 -19.68
C VAL A 192 -6.39 6.87 -18.30
N VAL A 193 -6.03 7.97 -17.65
CA VAL A 193 -5.62 7.98 -16.25
C VAL A 193 -6.54 8.89 -15.43
N ILE A 194 -6.98 8.40 -14.27
CA ILE A 194 -7.86 9.10 -13.35
C ILE A 194 -7.19 9.13 -11.98
N PHE A 195 -7.14 10.30 -11.34
CA PHE A 195 -6.67 10.47 -9.97
C PHE A 195 -7.85 10.89 -9.10
N ILE A 196 -8.15 10.09 -8.07
CA ILE A 196 -9.16 10.39 -7.05
C ILE A 196 -8.39 10.77 -5.78
N ASP A 197 -8.17 12.07 -5.60
CA ASP A 197 -7.25 12.59 -4.58
C ASP A 197 -7.80 13.82 -3.83
N GLY A 198 -7.08 14.25 -2.80
CA GLY A 198 -7.30 15.49 -2.05
C GLY A 198 -7.31 15.30 -0.52
N LEU A 199 -7.60 14.09 -0.02
CA LEU A 199 -7.69 13.85 1.43
C LEU A 199 -6.31 13.82 2.09
N ASN A 200 -5.32 13.20 1.45
CA ASN A 200 -3.98 13.06 2.01
C ASN A 200 -3.09 14.29 1.72
N ASP A 201 -3.42 15.07 0.68
CA ASP A 201 -2.69 16.30 0.30
C ASP A 201 -2.88 17.45 1.26
N MET A 202 -4.00 17.49 1.99
CA MET A 202 -4.23 18.53 3.01
C MET A 202 -3.16 18.49 4.12
N GLY A 203 -2.66 17.30 4.46
CA GLY A 203 -1.58 17.11 5.43
C GLY A 203 -0.18 17.15 4.80
N ASN A 204 -0.08 16.92 3.48
CA ASN A 204 1.18 16.77 2.75
C ASN A 204 1.34 17.87 1.69
N ARG A 205 1.29 19.13 2.11
CA ARG A 205 1.46 20.27 1.19
C ARG A 205 2.80 20.17 0.46
N ILE A 206 2.72 20.13 -0.87
CA ILE A 206 3.86 20.34 -1.75
C ILE A 206 4.09 21.87 -1.79
N GLU A 207 5.09 22.34 -1.06
CA GLU A 207 5.62 23.71 -1.21
C GLU A 207 6.62 23.80 -2.37
#